data_AF-A0A6A2YPE7-F1
#
_entry.id   AF-A0A6A2YPE7-F1
#
_cell.length_a   1.000
_cell.length_b   1.000
_cell.length_c   1.000
_cell.angle_alpha   90.00
_cell.angle_beta   90.00
_cell.angle_gamma   90.00
#
_symmetry.space_group_name_H-M   'P 1'
#
loop_
_entity.id
_entity.type
_entity.pdbx_description
1 polymer ?
#
loop_
_entity_poly.entity_id
_entity_poly.type
_entity_poly.pdbx_seq_one_letter_code
_entity_poly.pdbx_strand_id
1 'polypeptide(L)'
;MLPSNVIPRIMAIKPRSDDAGNDRCVWKGDFMHRFGVKDAYRKLVKGSWNAHCPIWNTIWTLQIPQRIRTFLWLVLRDRIASNYERYRRGLTQNPACSLCGFHEETTLHVLRDCQAVKTIWSQLLSVGLVHSFFTNSLDDWIRTNLACPAKLPGTSLCSNILFPTILWQIWKRRNCFVFTDSCISMEDVLYLSSSWASHFVEGHSTTPTPKARQAVPIQWRPPPNWWCCVSMDASVNVALALKLPLGNRD
;
A
#
# COMPACT_ATOMS: atom_id res chain seq x y z
N MET A 1 -15.83 -18.29 -43.78
CA MET A 1 -15.60 -17.32 -44.86
C MET A 1 -15.47 -15.93 -44.26
N LEU A 2 -14.57 -15.08 -44.77
CA LEU A 2 -14.45 -13.70 -44.29
C LEU A 2 -15.69 -12.88 -44.68
N PRO A 3 -16.16 -11.93 -43.84
CA PRO A 3 -17.30 -11.08 -44.16
C PRO A 3 -17.08 -10.25 -45.45
N SER A 4 -18.13 -10.09 -46.27
CA SER A 4 -18.07 -9.43 -47.59
C SER A 4 -17.62 -7.96 -47.54
N ASN A 5 -17.81 -7.28 -46.40
CA ASN A 5 -17.35 -5.91 -46.17
C ASN A 5 -15.86 -5.81 -45.78
N VAL A 6 -15.21 -6.91 -45.42
CA VAL A 6 -13.79 -6.94 -45.01
C VAL A 6 -12.87 -7.15 -46.21
N ILE A 7 -13.33 -7.89 -47.22
CA ILE A 7 -12.55 -8.23 -48.43
C ILE A 7 -12.04 -6.97 -49.17
N PRO A 8 -12.88 -5.94 -49.45
CA PRO A 8 -12.41 -4.73 -50.13
C PRO A 8 -11.38 -3.96 -49.30
N ARG A 9 -11.50 -4.00 -47.97
CA ARG A 9 -10.57 -3.32 -47.06
C ARG A 9 -9.20 -3.99 -47.05
N ILE A 10 -9.16 -5.32 -47.14
CA ILE A 10 -7.90 -6.08 -47.25
C ILE A 10 -7.24 -5.80 -48.61
N MET A 11 -8.02 -5.83 -49.69
CA MET A 11 -7.51 -5.55 -51.05
C MET A 11 -6.99 -4.12 -51.23
N ALA A 12 -7.53 -3.15 -50.49
CA ALA A 12 -7.08 -1.76 -50.53
C ALA A 12 -5.75 -1.54 -49.78
N ILE A 13 -5.28 -2.50 -48.97
CA ILE A 13 -3.97 -2.43 -48.34
C ILE A 13 -2.93 -2.83 -49.38
N LYS A 14 -2.21 -1.85 -49.91
CA LYS A 14 -1.12 -2.08 -50.86
C LYS A 14 -0.11 -3.07 -50.24
N PRO A 15 0.18 -4.20 -50.90
CA PRO A 15 1.25 -5.09 -50.46
C PRO A 15 2.55 -4.32 -50.33
N ARG A 16 3.35 -4.66 -49.32
CA ARG A 16 4.62 -3.99 -49.09
C ARG A 16 5.53 -4.24 -50.30
N SER A 17 6.13 -3.19 -50.84
CA SER A 17 7.09 -3.29 -51.92
C SER A 17 8.44 -3.77 -51.37
N ASP A 18 9.20 -4.55 -52.17
CA ASP A 18 10.48 -5.16 -51.73
C ASP A 18 11.57 -4.10 -51.41
N ASP A 19 11.36 -2.84 -51.80
CA ASP A 19 12.21 -1.69 -51.52
C ASP A 19 11.87 -0.96 -50.19
N ALA A 20 10.82 -1.39 -49.47
CA ALA A 20 10.30 -0.69 -48.28
C ALA A 20 11.15 -0.85 -47.00
N GLY A 21 12.36 -1.41 -47.12
CA GLY A 21 13.30 -1.66 -46.03
C GLY A 21 12.77 -2.64 -44.97
N ASN A 22 13.60 -2.90 -43.94
CA ASN A 22 13.23 -3.81 -42.86
C ASN A 22 12.16 -3.22 -41.95
N ASP A 23 11.30 -4.08 -41.40
CA ASP A 23 10.36 -3.73 -40.33
C ASP A 23 11.05 -3.11 -39.12
N ARG A 24 10.39 -2.13 -38.52
CA ARG A 24 10.84 -1.48 -37.29
C ARG A 24 9.68 -1.36 -36.31
N CYS A 25 9.92 -1.73 -35.07
CA CYS A 25 9.00 -1.42 -33.98
C CYS A 25 8.99 0.09 -33.74
N VAL A 26 7.86 0.74 -33.99
CA VAL A 26 7.67 2.18 -33.77
C VAL A 26 6.70 2.41 -32.62
N TRP A 27 7.09 3.27 -31.68
CA TRP A 27 6.22 3.71 -30.60
C TRP A 27 5.44 4.94 -31.05
N LYS A 28 4.11 4.83 -31.13
CA LYS A 28 3.22 5.97 -31.44
C LYS A 28 3.22 7.05 -30.35
N GLY A 29 3.88 6.78 -29.23
CA GLY A 29 3.86 7.64 -28.06
C GLY A 29 5.01 8.65 -27.97
N ASP A 30 5.94 8.71 -28.92
CA ASP A 30 7.02 9.69 -28.94
C ASP A 30 7.27 10.19 -30.38
N PHE A 31 7.72 11.44 -30.53
CA PHE A 31 8.03 12.04 -31.83
C PHE A 31 9.23 11.37 -32.51
N MET A 32 10.12 10.74 -31.73
CA MET A 32 11.24 9.96 -32.27
C MET A 32 10.91 8.48 -32.45
N HIS A 33 9.65 8.07 -32.28
CA HIS A 33 9.17 6.69 -32.41
C HIS A 33 9.89 5.66 -31.54
N ARG A 34 10.62 6.10 -30.52
CA ARG A 34 11.34 5.23 -29.58
C ARG A 34 10.45 4.88 -28.40
N PHE A 35 10.48 3.61 -28.00
CA PHE A 35 9.80 3.18 -26.79
C PHE A 35 10.61 3.56 -25.55
N GLY A 36 9.99 4.36 -24.68
CA GLY A 36 10.55 4.68 -23.36
C GLY A 36 9.54 4.29 -22.28
N VAL A 37 9.96 3.48 -21.31
CA VAL A 37 9.10 3.06 -20.18
C VAL A 37 8.53 4.27 -19.44
N LYS A 38 9.34 5.32 -19.26
CA LYS A 38 8.93 6.59 -18.63
C LYS A 38 7.78 7.28 -19.38
N ASP A 39 7.88 7.37 -20.69
CA ASP A 39 6.89 8.08 -21.52
C ASP A 39 5.63 7.25 -21.71
N ALA A 40 5.78 5.93 -21.85
CA ALA A 40 4.67 4.99 -21.85
C ALA A 40 3.88 5.09 -20.53
N TYR A 41 4.56 5.02 -19.38
CA TYR A 41 3.93 5.18 -18.08
C TYR A 41 3.26 6.54 -17.94
N ARG A 42 3.93 7.65 -18.30
CA ARG A 42 3.34 9.00 -18.24
C ARG A 42 2.07 9.11 -19.08
N LYS A 43 2.02 8.45 -20.26
CA LYS A 43 0.83 8.42 -21.11
C LYS A 43 -0.29 7.58 -20.51
N LEU A 44 0.02 6.40 -19.97
CA LEU A 44 -0.97 5.53 -19.30
C LEU A 44 -1.59 6.19 -18.05
N VAL A 45 -0.81 7.01 -17.36
CA VAL A 45 -1.19 7.60 -16.08
C VAL A 45 -1.71 9.03 -16.23
N LYS A 46 -1.72 9.58 -17.46
CA LYS A 46 -2.23 10.94 -17.73
C LYS A 46 -3.71 11.03 -17.37
N GLY A 47 -4.04 11.91 -16.42
CA GLY A 47 -5.42 12.13 -15.95
C GLY A 47 -5.89 11.20 -14.82
N SER A 48 -5.16 10.13 -14.50
CA SER A 48 -5.52 9.19 -13.42
C SER A 48 -4.72 9.40 -12.12
N TRP A 49 -3.69 10.24 -12.15
CA TRP A 49 -2.84 10.55 -11.00
C TRP A 49 -2.37 12.00 -11.04
N ASN A 50 -2.64 12.73 -9.94
CA ASN A 50 -2.06 14.04 -9.72
C ASN A 50 -0.84 13.92 -8.80
N ALA A 51 0.35 13.78 -9.40
CA ALA A 51 1.62 13.72 -8.67
C ALA A 51 1.89 14.99 -7.85
N HIS A 52 1.30 16.12 -8.24
CA HIS A 52 1.46 17.41 -7.57
C HIS A 52 0.42 17.65 -6.48
N CYS A 53 -0.41 16.65 -6.12
CA CYS A 53 -1.33 16.81 -5.01
C CYS A 53 -0.53 17.04 -3.70
N PRO A 54 -0.74 18.17 -2.99
CA PRO A 54 0.10 18.54 -1.84
C PRO A 54 0.13 17.50 -0.71
N ILE A 55 -0.93 16.71 -0.57
CA ILE A 55 -1.02 15.66 0.47
C ILE A 55 0.08 14.61 0.35
N TRP A 56 0.55 14.32 -0.86
CA TRP A 56 1.62 13.35 -1.04
C TRP A 56 2.91 13.86 -0.41
N ASN A 57 3.23 15.13 -0.60
CA ASN A 57 4.39 15.74 0.05
C ASN A 57 4.23 15.71 1.58
N THR A 58 3.04 16.00 2.10
CA THR A 58 2.75 15.88 3.54
C THR A 58 3.03 14.46 4.03
N ILE A 59 2.46 13.43 3.41
CA ILE A 59 2.63 12.03 3.83
C ILE A 59 4.10 11.59 3.79
N TRP A 60 4.82 11.95 2.73
CA TRP A 60 6.20 11.53 2.55
C TRP A 60 7.19 12.26 3.48
N THR A 61 6.83 13.42 4.02
CA THR A 61 7.66 14.16 5.00
C THR A 61 7.33 13.86 6.46
N LEU A 62 6.15 13.25 6.75
CA LEU A 62 5.77 12.85 8.12
C LEU A 62 6.85 11.97 8.75
N GLN A 63 7.20 12.22 10.01
CA GLN A 63 8.14 11.38 10.77
C GLN A 63 7.43 10.13 11.30
N ILE A 64 7.10 9.21 10.41
CA ILE A 64 6.47 7.91 10.69
C ILE A 64 7.16 6.78 9.89
N PRO A 65 7.01 5.50 10.27
CA PRO A 65 7.58 4.38 9.52
C PRO A 65 7.13 4.36 8.04
N GLN A 66 8.03 3.99 7.12
CA GLN A 66 7.75 3.92 5.68
C GLN A 66 6.53 3.06 5.33
N ARG A 67 6.32 1.96 6.07
CA ARG A 67 5.13 1.12 5.93
C ARG A 67 3.82 1.86 6.18
N ILE A 68 3.80 2.81 7.13
CA ILE A 68 2.62 3.61 7.44
C ILE A 68 2.40 4.66 6.35
N ARG A 69 3.46 5.27 5.81
CA ARG A 69 3.35 6.18 4.65
C ARG A 69 2.74 5.48 3.43
N THR A 70 3.22 4.27 3.14
CA THR A 70 2.69 3.43 2.05
C THR A 70 1.23 3.05 2.31
N PHE A 71 0.90 2.71 3.56
CA PHE A 71 -0.47 2.42 3.96
C PHE A 71 -1.39 3.64 3.78
N LEU A 72 -1.00 4.84 4.20
CA LEU A 72 -1.77 6.07 3.98
C LEU A 72 -2.01 6.35 2.49
N TRP A 73 -0.99 6.08 1.65
CA TRP A 73 -1.15 6.17 0.21
C TRP A 73 -2.20 5.19 -0.33
N LEU A 74 -2.24 3.95 0.17
CA LEU A 74 -3.29 3.00 -0.19
C LEU A 74 -4.67 3.44 0.31
N VAL A 75 -4.74 3.98 1.54
CA VAL A 75 -5.98 4.50 2.14
C VAL A 75 -6.56 5.63 1.29
N LEU A 76 -5.78 6.66 0.97
CA LEU A 76 -6.26 7.79 0.16
C LEU A 76 -6.67 7.41 -1.27
N ARG A 77 -6.18 6.28 -1.77
CA ARG A 77 -6.58 5.74 -3.08
C ARG A 77 -7.74 4.77 -3.00
N ASP A 78 -8.27 4.52 -1.80
CA ASP A 78 -9.30 3.51 -1.52
C ASP A 78 -8.90 2.12 -2.03
N ARG A 79 -7.64 1.73 -1.76
CA ARG A 79 -7.01 0.50 -2.28
C ARG A 79 -6.62 -0.52 -1.22
N ILE A 80 -6.90 -0.27 0.06
CA ILE A 80 -6.70 -1.30 1.09
C ILE A 80 -7.65 -2.48 0.84
N ALA A 81 -7.25 -3.69 1.25
CA ALA A 81 -8.00 -4.92 1.01
C ALA A 81 -9.19 -5.10 1.98
N SER A 82 -10.04 -4.08 2.09
CA SER A 82 -11.28 -4.15 2.87
C SER A 82 -12.23 -5.20 2.28
N ASN A 83 -13.24 -5.67 3.02
CA ASN A 83 -14.16 -6.67 2.49
C ASN A 83 -14.98 -6.15 1.31
N TYR A 84 -15.32 -4.86 1.26
CA TYR A 84 -15.91 -4.25 0.06
C TYR A 84 -14.99 -4.43 -1.16
N GLU A 85 -13.70 -4.07 -1.04
CA GLU A 85 -12.72 -4.21 -2.12
C GLU A 85 -12.44 -5.68 -2.48
N ARG A 86 -12.41 -6.58 -1.50
CA ARG A 86 -12.28 -8.02 -1.71
C ARG A 86 -13.48 -8.57 -2.46
N TYR A 87 -14.69 -8.16 -2.10
CA TYR A 87 -15.93 -8.59 -2.74
C TYR A 87 -15.97 -8.12 -4.19
N ARG A 88 -15.68 -6.83 -4.42
CA ARG A 88 -15.57 -6.23 -5.76
C ARG A 88 -14.57 -6.96 -6.67
N ARG A 89 -13.53 -7.57 -6.10
CA ARG A 89 -12.48 -8.34 -6.82
C ARG A 89 -12.75 -9.85 -6.86
N GLY A 90 -13.88 -10.33 -6.33
CA GLY A 90 -14.22 -11.76 -6.28
C GLY A 90 -13.38 -12.58 -5.29
N LEU A 91 -12.77 -11.94 -4.29
CA LEU A 91 -11.92 -12.57 -3.26
C LEU A 91 -12.67 -12.94 -1.97
N THR A 92 -13.94 -12.55 -1.85
CA THR A 92 -14.85 -12.94 -0.77
C THR A 92 -16.29 -12.88 -1.30
N GLN A 93 -17.20 -13.61 -0.66
CA GLN A 93 -18.62 -13.62 -1.01
C GLN A 93 -19.44 -12.58 -0.22
N ASN A 94 -18.85 -11.98 0.82
CA ASN A 94 -19.55 -11.05 1.69
C ASN A 94 -18.75 -9.73 1.84
N PRO A 95 -19.34 -8.57 1.48
CA PRO A 95 -18.70 -7.26 1.66
C PRO A 95 -18.81 -6.73 3.10
N ALA A 96 -19.58 -7.37 3.99
CA ALA A 96 -19.81 -6.90 5.36
C ALA A 96 -18.52 -6.84 6.19
N CYS A 97 -18.49 -5.89 7.13
CA CYS A 97 -17.39 -5.76 8.08
C CYS A 97 -17.33 -6.95 9.03
N SER A 98 -16.17 -7.58 9.12
CA SER A 98 -15.97 -8.72 10.02
C SER A 98 -16.04 -8.32 11.50
N LEU A 99 -15.88 -7.04 11.82
CA LEU A 99 -15.93 -6.55 13.21
C LEU A 99 -17.36 -6.26 13.69
N CYS A 100 -18.19 -5.62 12.87
CA CYS A 100 -19.55 -5.25 13.27
C CYS A 100 -20.64 -6.13 12.66
N GLY A 101 -20.42 -6.73 11.49
CA GLY A 101 -21.39 -7.58 10.79
C GLY A 101 -22.54 -6.85 10.09
N PHE A 102 -22.76 -5.56 10.35
CA PHE A 102 -23.98 -4.85 9.90
C PHE A 102 -23.82 -4.03 8.62
N HIS A 103 -22.63 -3.51 8.32
CA HIS A 103 -22.40 -2.61 7.19
C HIS A 103 -21.31 -3.13 6.26
N GLU A 104 -21.34 -2.70 5.00
CA GLU A 104 -20.25 -2.96 4.06
C GLU A 104 -18.94 -2.33 4.56
N GLU A 105 -17.87 -3.11 4.48
CA GLU A 105 -16.56 -2.69 4.97
C GLU A 105 -15.82 -1.86 3.92
N THR A 106 -16.17 -0.58 3.83
CA THR A 106 -15.39 0.42 3.09
C THR A 106 -14.12 0.81 3.85
N THR A 107 -13.19 1.53 3.20
CA THR A 107 -12.00 2.09 3.88
C THR A 107 -12.38 2.99 5.06
N LEU A 108 -13.39 3.85 4.88
CA LEU A 108 -13.88 4.69 5.98
C LEU A 108 -14.54 3.85 7.08
N HIS A 109 -15.33 2.83 6.72
CA HIS A 109 -15.96 1.99 7.73
C HIS A 109 -14.93 1.28 8.61
N VAL A 110 -13.95 0.60 8.00
CA VAL A 110 -12.97 -0.17 8.76
C VAL A 110 -12.03 0.70 9.61
N LEU A 111 -11.78 1.95 9.21
CA LEU A 111 -10.85 2.85 9.92
C LEU A 111 -11.55 3.86 10.84
N ARG A 112 -12.84 4.14 10.63
CA ARG A 112 -13.56 5.23 11.31
C ARG A 112 -14.95 4.86 11.77
N ASP A 113 -15.80 4.38 10.87
CA ASP A 113 -17.25 4.34 11.11
C ASP A 113 -17.76 3.05 11.77
N CYS A 114 -16.96 2.00 11.79
CA CYS A 114 -17.27 0.76 12.50
C CYS A 114 -17.48 1.03 13.99
N GLN A 115 -18.57 0.51 14.57
CA GLN A 115 -18.93 0.75 15.97
C GLN A 115 -17.78 0.39 16.94
N ALA A 116 -17.10 -0.73 16.69
CA ALA A 116 -15.96 -1.15 17.50
C ALA A 116 -14.76 -0.18 17.39
N VAL A 117 -14.62 0.53 16.28
CA VAL A 117 -13.53 1.48 16.03
C VAL A 117 -13.90 2.88 16.53
N LYS A 118 -15.18 3.26 16.49
CA LYS A 118 -15.68 4.53 17.05
C LYS A 118 -15.31 4.69 18.53
N THR A 119 -15.30 3.61 19.30
CA THR A 119 -14.92 3.66 20.73
C THR A 119 -13.49 4.13 20.96
N ILE A 120 -12.57 3.89 20.02
CA ILE A 120 -11.19 4.40 20.04
C ILE A 120 -11.21 5.91 19.82
N TRP A 121 -11.90 6.36 18.78
CA TRP A 121 -11.97 7.78 18.42
C TRP A 121 -12.68 8.62 19.48
N SER A 122 -13.74 8.10 20.10
CA SER A 122 -14.46 8.78 21.17
C SER A 122 -13.60 9.07 22.41
N GLN A 123 -12.52 8.31 22.64
CA GLN A 123 -11.58 8.56 23.74
C GLN A 123 -10.56 9.68 23.41
N LEU A 124 -10.36 9.97 22.13
CA LEU A 124 -9.32 10.90 21.67
C LEU A 124 -9.89 12.25 21.21
N LEU A 125 -11.13 12.27 20.73
CA LEU A 125 -11.75 13.46 20.16
C LEU A 125 -12.32 14.35 21.25
N SER A 126 -12.02 15.64 21.17
CA SER A 126 -12.75 16.66 21.92
C SER A 126 -14.16 16.82 21.36
N VAL A 127 -15.11 17.19 22.21
CA VAL A 127 -16.55 17.32 21.86
C VAL A 127 -16.77 18.17 20.60
N GLY A 128 -16.00 19.25 20.43
CA GLY A 128 -16.11 20.16 19.28
C GLY A 128 -15.62 19.58 17.94
N LEU A 129 -14.87 18.47 17.95
CA LEU A 129 -14.33 17.84 16.73
C LEU A 129 -15.10 16.59 16.31
N VAL A 130 -15.96 16.04 17.18
CA VAL A 130 -16.67 14.78 16.93
C VAL A 130 -17.49 14.84 15.64
N HIS A 131 -18.27 15.90 15.43
CA HIS A 131 -19.16 15.98 14.28
C HIS A 131 -18.39 15.95 12.95
N SER A 132 -17.43 16.88 12.76
CA SER A 132 -16.64 16.96 11.53
C SER A 132 -15.79 15.71 11.29
N PHE A 133 -15.30 15.08 12.35
CA PHE A 133 -14.52 13.86 12.24
C PHE A 133 -15.29 12.73 11.55
N PHE A 134 -16.56 12.52 11.92
CA PHE A 134 -17.39 11.43 11.41
C PHE A 134 -18.17 11.79 10.13
N THR A 135 -18.27 13.06 9.75
CA THR A 135 -18.99 13.48 8.52
C THR A 135 -18.06 13.78 7.34
N ASN A 136 -16.78 14.07 7.57
CA ASN A 136 -15.84 14.39 6.49
C ASN A 136 -15.69 13.25 5.47
N SER A 137 -15.41 13.60 4.21
CA SER A 137 -14.98 12.65 3.19
C SER A 137 -13.65 11.97 3.60
N LEU A 138 -13.29 10.85 2.98
CA LEU A 138 -12.02 10.17 3.27
C LEU A 138 -10.81 11.09 3.05
N ASP A 139 -10.81 11.84 1.95
CA ASP A 139 -9.73 12.75 1.59
C ASP A 139 -9.64 13.91 2.59
N ASP A 140 -10.76 14.57 2.90
CA ASP A 140 -10.80 15.65 3.89
C ASP A 140 -10.43 15.16 5.29
N TRP A 141 -10.92 13.99 5.70
CA TRP A 141 -10.65 13.40 7.00
C TRP A 141 -9.15 13.14 7.20
N ILE A 142 -8.47 12.55 6.22
CA ILE A 142 -7.02 12.34 6.29
C ILE A 142 -6.28 13.68 6.25
N ARG A 143 -6.65 14.62 5.37
CA ARG A 143 -5.99 15.93 5.27
C ARG A 143 -6.07 16.72 6.58
N THR A 144 -7.27 16.86 7.15
CA THR A 144 -7.49 17.63 8.38
C THR A 144 -6.67 17.05 9.55
N ASN A 145 -6.62 15.73 9.70
CA ASN A 145 -5.87 15.09 10.78
C ASN A 145 -4.35 15.11 10.59
N LEU A 146 -3.84 15.29 9.36
CA LEU A 146 -2.41 15.40 9.08
C LEU A 146 -1.90 16.85 9.04
N ALA A 147 -2.76 17.83 8.76
CA ALA A 147 -2.37 19.22 8.51
C ALA A 147 -1.99 19.99 9.78
N CYS A 148 -2.63 19.71 10.92
CA CYS A 148 -2.43 20.46 12.16
C CYS A 148 -1.81 19.56 13.25
N PRO A 149 -0.48 19.54 13.40
CA PRO A 149 0.18 18.84 14.51
C PRO A 149 -0.14 19.55 15.83
N ALA A 150 -1.11 19.01 16.57
CA ALA A 150 -1.36 19.39 17.95
C ALA A 150 -0.60 18.41 18.86
N LYS A 151 0.11 18.93 19.86
CA LYS A 151 0.64 18.09 20.92
C LYS A 151 -0.51 17.57 21.76
N LEU A 152 -0.54 16.26 22.00
CA LEU A 152 -1.57 15.67 22.85
C LEU A 152 -1.22 15.92 24.32
N PRO A 153 -2.20 16.32 25.16
CA PRO A 153 -1.96 16.54 26.59
C PRO A 153 -1.28 15.33 27.25
N GLY A 154 -0.21 15.57 28.01
CA GLY A 154 0.53 14.51 28.71
C GLY A 154 1.47 13.67 27.84
N THR A 155 1.67 14.01 26.56
CA THR A 155 2.63 13.31 25.69
C THR A 155 3.50 14.29 24.89
N SER A 156 4.66 13.82 24.42
CA SER A 156 5.48 14.54 23.45
C SER A 156 5.00 14.36 22.00
N LEU A 157 3.93 13.57 21.79
CA LEU A 157 3.47 13.16 20.47
C LEU A 157 2.58 14.22 19.81
N CYS A 158 2.84 14.44 18.52
CA CYS A 158 1.96 15.23 17.66
C CYS A 158 0.84 14.36 17.09
N SER A 159 -0.36 14.94 16.97
CA SER A 159 -1.55 14.31 16.38
C SER A 159 -1.29 13.72 14.99
N ASN A 160 -0.51 14.39 14.14
CA ASN A 160 -0.17 13.95 12.79
C ASN A 160 0.79 12.74 12.73
N ILE A 161 1.34 12.30 13.88
CA ILE A 161 2.11 11.06 14.03
C ILE A 161 1.23 9.98 14.67
N LEU A 162 0.48 10.34 15.72
CA LEU A 162 -0.36 9.36 16.42
C LEU A 162 -1.53 8.90 15.56
N PHE A 163 -2.25 9.82 14.91
CA PHE A 163 -3.38 9.51 14.03
C PHE A 163 -3.07 8.43 12.99
N PRO A 164 -2.05 8.58 12.11
CA PRO A 164 -1.75 7.54 11.12
C PRO A 164 -1.24 6.23 11.75
N THR A 165 -0.66 6.31 12.94
CA THR A 165 -0.24 5.11 13.69
C THR A 165 -1.46 4.33 14.22
N ILE A 166 -2.48 5.03 14.71
CA ILE A 166 -3.76 4.43 15.10
C ILE A 166 -4.44 3.75 13.89
N LEU A 167 -4.51 4.43 12.74
CA LEU A 167 -5.08 3.84 11.52
C LEU A 167 -4.38 2.52 11.16
N TRP A 168 -3.04 2.50 11.25
CA TRP A 168 -2.25 1.31 10.98
C TRP A 168 -2.53 0.18 11.98
N GLN A 169 -2.63 0.47 13.28
CA GLN A 169 -2.93 -0.56 14.29
C GLN A 169 -4.36 -1.08 14.18
N ILE A 170 -5.35 -0.23 13.87
CA ILE A 170 -6.72 -0.65 13.56
C ILE A 170 -6.71 -1.63 12.37
N TRP A 171 -6.03 -1.27 11.28
CA TRP A 171 -5.91 -2.11 10.11
C TRP A 171 -5.23 -3.45 10.40
N LYS A 172 -4.12 -3.43 11.15
CA LYS A 172 -3.44 -4.65 11.60
C LYS A 172 -4.34 -5.53 12.45
N ARG A 173 -5.04 -4.95 13.43
CA ARG A 173 -5.96 -5.67 14.31
C ARG A 173 -7.05 -6.35 13.50
N ARG A 174 -7.67 -5.61 12.56
CA ARG A 174 -8.69 -6.16 11.67
C ARG A 174 -8.14 -7.31 10.83
N ASN A 175 -6.95 -7.18 10.24
CA ASN A 175 -6.38 -8.28 9.45
C ASN A 175 -6.05 -9.50 10.31
N CYS A 176 -5.54 -9.29 11.53
CA CYS A 176 -5.33 -10.38 12.48
C CYS A 176 -6.65 -11.12 12.74
N PHE A 177 -7.72 -10.38 13.06
CA PHE A 177 -9.04 -10.96 13.25
C PHE A 177 -9.52 -11.78 12.04
N VAL A 178 -9.36 -11.24 10.83
CA VAL A 178 -9.82 -11.89 9.58
C VAL A 178 -9.03 -13.14 9.19
N PHE A 179 -7.74 -13.22 9.53
CA PHE A 179 -6.86 -14.31 9.07
C PHE A 179 -6.47 -15.30 10.17
N THR A 180 -6.60 -14.93 11.44
CA THR A 180 -6.16 -15.77 12.58
C THR A 180 -7.22 -15.92 13.67
N ASP A 181 -8.45 -15.39 13.47
CA ASP A 181 -9.57 -15.39 14.45
C ASP A 181 -9.16 -14.92 15.87
N SER A 182 -8.09 -14.15 15.94
CA SER A 182 -7.47 -13.65 17.16
C SER A 182 -7.01 -12.24 16.91
N CYS A 183 -7.24 -11.36 17.88
CA CYS A 183 -6.75 -10.00 17.82
C CYS A 183 -6.68 -9.39 19.22
N ILE A 184 -5.86 -8.37 19.35
CA ILE A 184 -5.73 -7.58 20.57
C ILE A 184 -7.03 -6.84 20.92
N SER A 185 -7.16 -6.37 22.15
CA SER A 185 -8.30 -5.53 22.54
C SER A 185 -8.24 -4.16 21.84
N MET A 186 -9.35 -3.39 21.88
CA MET A 186 -9.33 -2.01 21.35
C MET A 186 -8.51 -1.06 22.23
N GLU A 187 -8.36 -1.36 23.52
CA GLU A 187 -7.51 -0.60 24.43
C GLU A 187 -6.02 -0.78 24.09
N ASP A 188 -5.62 -2.03 23.79
CA ASP A 188 -4.26 -2.34 23.34
C ASP A 188 -3.90 -1.61 22.04
N VAL A 189 -4.88 -1.34 21.16
CA VAL A 189 -4.63 -0.56 19.93
C VAL A 189 -4.13 0.84 20.28
N LEU A 190 -4.73 1.52 21.25
CA LEU A 190 -4.31 2.85 21.68
C LEU A 190 -2.93 2.82 22.32
N TYR A 191 -2.71 1.88 23.25
CA TYR A 191 -1.43 1.71 23.91
C TYR A 191 -0.29 1.45 22.91
N LEU A 192 -0.48 0.47 22.01
CA LEU A 192 0.51 0.13 20.99
C LEU A 192 0.73 1.26 19.99
N SER A 193 -0.31 2.04 19.66
CA SER A 193 -0.17 3.19 18.78
C SER A 193 0.70 4.27 19.39
N SER A 194 0.45 4.61 20.66
CA SER A 194 1.25 5.58 21.41
C SER A 194 2.69 5.09 21.60
N SER A 195 2.88 3.85 22.03
CA SER A 195 4.22 3.25 22.19
C SER A 195 5.02 3.26 20.88
N TRP A 196 4.42 2.82 19.76
CA TRP A 196 5.09 2.82 18.46
C TRP A 196 5.44 4.22 17.96
N ALA A 197 4.53 5.19 18.16
CA ALA A 197 4.78 6.57 17.79
C ALA A 197 5.93 7.16 18.61
N SER A 198 5.95 6.94 19.93
CA SER A 198 7.03 7.41 20.81
C SER A 198 8.38 6.81 20.44
N HIS A 199 8.47 5.49 20.31
CA HIS A 199 9.71 4.82 19.92
C HIS A 199 10.24 5.28 18.56
N PHE A 200 9.34 5.56 17.61
CA PHE A 200 9.76 6.07 16.31
C PHE A 200 10.35 7.49 16.42
N VAL A 201 9.70 8.37 17.18
CA VAL A 201 10.16 9.75 17.41
C VAL A 201 11.49 9.76 18.18
N GLU A 202 11.62 8.95 19.22
CA GLU A 202 12.85 8.80 20.01
C GLU A 202 14.01 8.30 19.15
N GLY A 203 13.79 7.24 18.35
CA GLY A 203 14.81 6.67 17.46
C GLY A 203 15.23 7.58 16.31
N HIS A 204 14.42 8.59 15.95
CA HIS A 204 14.79 9.62 14.97
C HIS A 204 15.45 10.84 15.62
N SER A 205 15.27 11.02 16.94
CA SER A 205 15.91 12.10 17.70
C SER A 205 17.38 11.78 17.98
N THR A 206 17.77 10.51 17.98
CA THR A 206 19.18 10.11 17.97
C THR A 206 19.77 10.37 16.58
N THR A 207 20.51 11.47 16.43
CA THR A 207 21.31 11.71 15.23
C THR A 207 22.23 10.51 15.01
N PRO A 208 22.18 9.84 13.84
CA PRO A 208 23.16 8.82 13.55
C PRO A 208 24.52 9.52 13.53
N THR A 209 25.40 9.15 14.46
CA THR A 209 26.82 9.41 14.29
C THR A 209 27.18 8.89 12.91
N PRO A 210 27.84 9.69 12.05
CA PRO A 210 28.16 9.27 10.69
C PRO A 210 29.15 8.12 10.77
N LYS A 211 28.64 6.89 10.86
CA LYS A 211 29.44 5.69 10.61
C LYS A 211 29.81 5.78 9.14
N ALA A 212 31.11 5.87 8.87
CA ALA A 212 31.63 5.85 7.51
C ALA A 212 30.97 4.68 6.76
N ARG A 213 30.30 4.98 5.65
CA ARG A 213 29.73 3.95 4.78
C ARG A 213 30.90 3.11 4.24
N GLN A 214 31.15 1.96 4.86
CA GLN A 214 32.01 0.95 4.26
C GLN A 214 31.24 0.31 3.12
N ALA A 215 31.68 0.58 1.89
CA ALA A 215 31.27 -0.20 0.74
C ALA A 215 31.89 -1.58 0.87
N VAL A 216 31.11 -2.56 1.34
CA VAL A 216 31.48 -3.97 1.26
C VAL A 216 31.10 -4.44 -0.15
N PRO A 217 32.05 -4.89 -0.98
CA PRO A 217 31.71 -5.50 -2.26
C PRO A 217 31.00 -6.83 -1.98
N ILE A 218 29.67 -6.84 -2.09
CA ILE A 218 28.87 -8.05 -2.05
C ILE A 218 28.97 -8.69 -3.44
N GLN A 219 29.97 -9.54 -3.63
CA GLN A 219 30.08 -10.35 -4.84
C GLN A 219 29.36 -11.68 -4.62
N TRP A 220 28.37 -11.97 -5.46
CA TRP A 220 27.75 -13.29 -5.48
C TRP A 220 28.78 -14.36 -5.81
N ARG A 221 28.83 -15.42 -5.02
CA ARG A 221 29.63 -16.62 -5.31
C ARG A 221 28.69 -17.77 -5.63
N PRO A 222 28.91 -18.51 -6.73
CA PRO A 222 28.12 -19.68 -7.02
C PRO A 222 28.26 -20.72 -5.90
N PRO A 223 27.18 -21.41 -5.54
CA PRO A 223 27.26 -22.57 -4.64
C PRO A 223 28.18 -23.66 -5.20
N PRO A 224 28.71 -24.56 -4.36
CA PRO A 224 29.40 -25.77 -4.82
C PRO A 224 28.54 -26.61 -5.78
N ASN A 225 29.20 -27.40 -6.62
CA ASN A 225 28.62 -28.14 -7.75
C ASN A 225 27.49 -29.15 -7.40
N TRP A 226 27.20 -29.34 -6.11
CA TRP A 226 26.16 -30.24 -5.60
C TRP A 226 24.99 -29.50 -4.90
N TRP A 227 24.93 -28.17 -5.04
CA TRP A 227 23.84 -27.33 -4.51
C TRP A 227 23.01 -26.72 -5.64
N CYS A 228 21.69 -26.73 -5.49
CA CYS A 228 20.80 -25.90 -6.28
C CYS A 228 20.31 -24.73 -5.42
N CYS A 229 20.62 -23.50 -5.81
CA CYS A 229 20.05 -22.31 -5.16
C CYS A 229 18.68 -22.01 -5.74
N VAL A 230 17.63 -22.10 -4.91
CA VAL A 230 16.30 -21.60 -5.25
C VAL A 230 16.14 -20.24 -4.59
N SER A 231 16.12 -19.17 -5.39
CA SER A 231 15.79 -17.84 -4.91
C SER A 231 14.27 -17.72 -4.80
N MET A 232 13.71 -17.91 -3.60
CA MET A 232 12.32 -17.56 -3.31
C MET A 232 12.29 -16.20 -2.61
N ASP A 233 11.57 -15.24 -3.17
CA ASP A 233 11.26 -13.93 -2.58
C ASP A 233 10.10 -13.98 -1.58
N ALA A 234 9.78 -15.17 -1.06
CA ALA A 234 8.69 -15.40 -0.14
C ALA A 234 9.10 -15.12 1.32
N SER A 235 8.21 -14.47 2.08
CA SER A 235 8.31 -14.39 3.54
C SER A 235 7.84 -15.71 4.16
N VAL A 236 8.70 -16.43 4.86
CA VAL A 236 8.35 -17.70 5.53
C VAL A 236 8.00 -17.43 7.00
N ASN A 237 6.91 -18.01 7.49
CA ASN A 237 6.62 -18.09 8.91
C ASN A 237 7.59 -19.11 9.53
N VAL A 238 8.46 -18.66 10.45
CA VAL A 238 9.61 -19.43 10.98
C VAL A 238 9.18 -20.70 11.73
N ALA A 239 7.90 -20.87 12.05
CA ALA A 239 7.38 -22.04 12.77
C ALA A 239 7.26 -23.34 11.94
N LEU A 240 7.43 -23.31 10.61
CA LEU A 240 7.21 -24.50 9.75
C LEU A 240 8.43 -24.99 8.96
N ALA A 241 9.61 -24.41 9.18
CA ALA A 241 10.84 -24.86 8.52
C ALA A 241 11.52 -25.99 9.32
N LEU A 242 10.95 -27.20 9.31
CA LEU A 242 11.64 -28.41 9.81
C LEU A 242 11.69 -29.50 8.73
N LYS A 243 12.92 -29.67 8.23
CA LYS A 243 13.57 -30.92 7.80
C LYS A 243 12.78 -31.84 6.87
N LEU A 244 13.02 -31.72 5.56
CA LEU A 244 12.93 -32.87 4.66
C LEU A 244 14.32 -33.54 4.61
N PRO A 245 14.48 -34.79 5.08
CA PRO A 245 15.66 -35.56 4.76
C PRO A 245 15.62 -35.94 3.28
N LEU A 246 16.67 -35.60 2.54
CA LEU A 246 16.89 -36.17 1.22
C LEU A 246 17.15 -37.66 1.41
N GLY A 247 16.19 -38.49 0.98
CA GLY A 247 16.39 -39.92 0.87
C GLY A 247 17.52 -40.20 -0.12
N ASN A 248 18.50 -40.99 0.33
CA ASN A 248 19.46 -41.63 -0.56
C ASN A 248 18.70 -42.40 -1.63
N ARG A 249 19.02 -42.14 -2.90
CA ARG A 249 18.72 -43.05 -3.99
C ARG A 249 19.98 -43.85 -4.26
N ASP A 250 19.83 -45.17 -4.19
CA ASP A 250 20.72 -46.14 -4.82
C ASP A 250 20.76 -45.92 -6.35
#